data_AF-A0A4S8LSH4-F1
#
_entry.id   AF-A0A4S8LSH4-F1
#
_cell.length_a   1.000
_cell.length_b   1.000
_cell.length_c   1.000
_cell.angle_alpha   90.00
_cell.angle_beta   90.00
_cell.angle_gamma   90.00
#
_symmetry.space_group_name_H-M   'P 1'
#
loop_
_entity.id
_entity.type
_entity.pdbx_description
1 polymer ?
#
loop_
_entity_poly.entity_id
_entity_poly.type
_entity_poly.pdbx_seq_one_letter_code
_entity_poly.pdbx_strand_id
1 'polypeptide(L)'
;MTRELLHEAFHVARSFHIFTRRAVDPERLKMFEKDPVTNGPKRRNTRFDKRGATPTAIMESSWNQAVILMLANEAHFIFTNCRDGRFRRKELDWKRLFHDRLMVVARDVIASLPQRPDEPLTERLIRMNENHINKNEPSRHNGIPYLVGRNTIHDPTLMKLY
;
A
#
# COMPACT_ATOMS: atom_id res chain seq x y z
N MET A 1 11.70 4.18 10.46
CA MET A 1 10.82 3.32 11.27
C MET A 1 9.55 2.87 10.54
N THR A 2 8.45 3.65 10.46
CA THR A 2 7.15 3.13 9.97
C THR A 2 7.16 2.67 8.51
N ARG A 3 7.91 3.37 7.65
CA ARG A 3 8.14 2.95 6.27
C ARG A 3 8.87 1.61 6.18
N GLU A 4 9.96 1.43 6.94
CA GLU A 4 10.73 0.18 6.95
C GLU A 4 9.90 -0.98 7.48
N LEU A 5 9.13 -0.74 8.54
CA LEU A 5 8.25 -1.75 9.16
C LEU A 5 7.18 -2.22 8.17
N LEU A 6 6.59 -1.27 7.42
CA LEU A 6 5.66 -1.59 6.33
C LEU A 6 6.35 -2.38 5.20
N HIS A 7 7.54 -1.95 4.79
CA HIS A 7 8.31 -2.57 3.70
C HIS A 7 8.77 -3.98 4.05
N GLU A 8 9.23 -4.19 5.28
CA GLU A 8 9.59 -5.49 5.84
C GLU A 8 8.36 -6.41 5.90
N ALA A 9 7.23 -5.89 6.38
CA ALA A 9 6.02 -6.69 6.53
C ALA A 9 5.49 -7.22 5.21
N PHE A 10 5.41 -6.38 4.18
CA PHE A 10 4.96 -6.79 2.85
C PHE A 10 6.09 -7.31 1.97
N HIS A 11 7.33 -7.31 2.44
CA HIS A 11 8.53 -7.69 1.67
C HIS A 11 8.58 -6.97 0.31
N VAL A 12 8.63 -5.63 0.39
CA VAL A 12 8.65 -4.73 -0.76
C VAL A 12 9.71 -3.65 -0.56
N ALA A 13 10.33 -3.20 -1.64
CA ALA A 13 11.26 -2.05 -1.60
C ALA A 13 10.55 -0.69 -1.55
N ARG A 14 9.30 -0.61 -2.03
CA ARG A 14 8.50 0.61 -2.12
C ARG A 14 7.04 0.31 -1.79
N SER A 15 6.35 1.25 -1.15
CA SER A 15 4.98 1.02 -0.64
C SER A 15 3.97 0.70 -1.75
N PHE A 16 4.14 1.28 -2.94
CA PHE A 16 3.24 0.97 -4.06
C PHE A 16 3.40 -0.46 -4.56
N HIS A 17 4.56 -1.12 -4.38
CA HIS A 17 4.69 -2.55 -4.74
C HIS A 17 3.79 -3.47 -3.90
N ILE A 18 3.14 -2.98 -2.84
CA ILE A 18 2.16 -3.78 -2.09
C ILE A 18 0.96 -4.13 -2.97
N PHE A 19 0.47 -3.19 -3.81
CA PHE A 19 -0.69 -3.47 -4.67
C PHE A 19 -0.34 -4.45 -5.80
N THR A 20 0.92 -4.55 -6.23
CA THR A 20 1.32 -5.47 -7.32
C THR A 20 1.51 -6.90 -6.85
N ARG A 21 1.76 -7.11 -5.54
CA ARG A 21 1.88 -8.47 -4.96
C ARG A 21 0.55 -9.22 -5.03
N ARG A 22 0.60 -10.55 -5.03
CA ARG A 22 -0.61 -11.38 -4.92
C ARG A 22 -1.38 -11.04 -3.64
N ALA A 23 -2.72 -11.09 -3.72
CA ALA A 23 -3.56 -10.97 -2.54
C ALA A 23 -3.29 -12.11 -1.55
N VAL A 24 -3.76 -11.92 -0.31
CA VAL A 24 -3.83 -13.01 0.66
C VAL A 24 -4.69 -14.16 0.11
N ASP A 25 -4.27 -15.39 0.43
CA ASP A 25 -4.96 -16.59 -0.03
C ASP A 25 -6.36 -16.70 0.62
N PRO A 26 -7.44 -16.98 -0.13
CA PRO A 26 -8.78 -17.16 0.43
C PRO A 26 -8.85 -18.22 1.54
N GLU A 27 -8.07 -19.29 1.46
CA GLU A 27 -8.04 -20.33 2.50
C GLU A 27 -7.39 -19.79 3.78
N ARG A 28 -6.36 -18.96 3.64
CA ARG A 28 -5.74 -18.28 4.79
C ARG A 28 -6.73 -17.34 5.48
N LEU A 29 -7.57 -16.66 4.72
CA LEU A 29 -8.63 -15.80 5.25
C LEU A 29 -9.68 -16.61 6.03
N LYS A 30 -10.12 -17.76 5.49
CA LYS A 30 -11.04 -18.67 6.21
C LYS A 30 -10.42 -19.20 7.50
N MET A 31 -9.14 -19.58 7.48
CA MET A 31 -8.43 -20.02 8.68
C MET A 31 -8.33 -18.91 9.73
N PHE A 32 -8.10 -17.67 9.28
CA PHE A 32 -8.09 -16.49 10.15
C PHE A 32 -9.46 -16.19 10.75
N GLU A 33 -10.54 -16.30 9.98
CA GLU A 33 -11.91 -16.11 10.48
C GLU A 33 -12.27 -17.15 11.56
N LYS A 34 -11.75 -18.37 11.46
CA LYS A 34 -11.94 -19.44 12.46
C LYS A 34 -11.11 -19.25 13.72
N ASP A 35 -9.84 -18.88 13.58
CA ASP A 35 -8.91 -18.67 14.70
C ASP A 35 -7.96 -17.50 14.38
N PRO A 36 -8.35 -16.26 14.75
CA PRO A 36 -7.54 -15.07 14.49
C PRO A 36 -6.20 -15.06 15.22
N VAL A 37 -6.11 -15.73 16.37
CA VAL A 37 -4.92 -15.71 17.24
C VAL A 37 -3.80 -16.49 16.59
N THR A 38 -4.08 -17.71 16.12
CA THR A 38 -3.07 -18.56 15.49
C THR A 38 -2.86 -18.22 14.01
N ASN A 39 -3.93 -17.82 13.31
CA ASN A 39 -3.90 -17.64 11.86
C ASN A 39 -3.78 -16.18 11.40
N GLY A 40 -3.49 -15.26 12.32
CA GLY A 40 -3.25 -13.86 12.04
C GLY A 40 -2.13 -13.57 11.03
N PRO A 41 -2.02 -12.29 10.61
CA PRO A 41 -0.93 -11.84 9.76
C PRO A 41 0.41 -11.98 10.48
N LYS A 42 1.43 -12.36 9.72
CA LYS A 42 2.81 -12.47 10.22
C LYS A 42 3.53 -11.14 10.04
N ARG A 43 4.49 -10.84 10.93
CA ARG A 43 5.32 -9.63 10.84
C ARG A 43 6.08 -9.53 9.52
N ARG A 44 6.46 -10.64 8.90
CA ARG A 44 7.22 -10.69 7.63
C ARG A 44 6.44 -11.46 6.57
N ASN A 45 6.58 -11.05 5.32
CA ASN A 45 5.95 -11.67 4.15
C ASN A 45 4.42 -11.76 4.25
N THR A 46 3.77 -10.81 4.92
CA THR A 46 2.32 -10.69 4.91
C THR A 46 1.80 -10.29 3.52
N ARG A 47 0.50 -10.44 3.33
CA ARG A 47 -0.19 -10.04 2.10
C ARG A 47 -1.37 -9.15 2.43
N PHE A 48 -1.72 -8.30 1.49
CA PHE A 48 -2.86 -7.40 1.62
C PHE A 48 -4.11 -8.13 1.14
N ASP A 49 -5.21 -8.04 1.89
CA ASP A 49 -6.52 -8.40 1.35
C ASP A 49 -6.95 -7.30 0.39
N LYS A 50 -7.47 -7.70 -0.76
CA LYS A 50 -7.88 -6.82 -1.86
C LYS A 50 -9.35 -7.00 -2.20
N ARG A 51 -10.07 -7.86 -1.48
CA ARG A 51 -11.50 -8.05 -1.65
C ARG A 51 -12.22 -6.78 -1.20
N GLY A 52 -13.12 -6.27 -2.03
CA GLY A 52 -13.89 -5.07 -1.76
C GLY A 52 -14.09 -4.25 -3.03
N ALA A 53 -15.26 -3.63 -3.15
CA ALA A 53 -15.60 -2.79 -4.29
C ALA A 53 -15.03 -1.36 -4.16
N THR A 54 -14.66 -0.94 -2.95
CA THR A 54 -14.15 0.40 -2.65
C THR A 54 -12.88 0.32 -1.80
N PRO A 55 -12.05 1.37 -1.78
CA PRO A 55 -10.86 1.39 -0.92
C PRO A 55 -11.21 1.21 0.56
N THR A 56 -12.34 1.81 1.00
CA THR A 56 -12.85 1.66 2.36
C THR A 56 -13.23 0.22 2.66
N ALA A 57 -13.97 -0.46 1.78
CA ALA A 57 -14.36 -1.87 1.98
C ALA A 57 -13.13 -2.80 2.06
N ILE A 58 -12.09 -2.54 1.25
CA ILE A 58 -10.81 -3.26 1.34
C ILE A 58 -10.19 -3.07 2.73
N MET A 59 -10.15 -1.82 3.21
CA MET A 59 -9.57 -1.48 4.51
C MET A 59 -10.37 -2.05 5.67
N GLU A 60 -11.70 -2.17 5.55
CA GLU A 60 -12.59 -2.73 6.56
C GLU A 60 -12.49 -4.25 6.71
N SER A 61 -11.82 -4.95 5.79
CA SER A 61 -11.60 -6.39 5.94
C SER A 61 -10.88 -6.72 7.25
N SER A 62 -11.36 -7.74 7.96
CA SER A 62 -10.81 -8.16 9.26
C SER A 62 -9.32 -8.47 9.18
N TRP A 63 -8.85 -9.01 8.05
CA TRP A 63 -7.44 -9.26 7.80
C TRP A 63 -6.62 -7.97 7.74
N ASN A 64 -7.06 -6.95 6.98
CA ASN A 64 -6.33 -5.70 6.87
C ASN A 64 -6.35 -4.90 8.18
N GLN A 65 -7.44 -4.96 8.95
CA GLN A 65 -7.50 -4.42 10.31
C GLN A 65 -6.49 -5.11 11.25
N ALA A 66 -6.37 -6.44 11.16
CA ALA A 66 -5.36 -7.19 11.93
C ALA A 66 -3.93 -6.83 11.52
N VAL A 67 -3.67 -6.60 10.22
CA VAL A 67 -2.36 -6.14 9.74
C VAL A 67 -2.02 -4.76 10.33
N ILE A 68 -2.96 -3.82 10.33
CA ILE A 68 -2.77 -2.49 10.91
C ILE A 68 -2.46 -2.60 12.41
N LEU A 69 -3.22 -3.40 13.15
CA LEU A 69 -3.01 -3.61 14.57
C LEU A 69 -1.62 -4.22 14.86
N MET A 70 -1.24 -5.25 14.12
CA MET A 70 0.08 -5.88 14.23
C MET A 70 1.21 -4.87 13.99
N LEU A 71 1.13 -4.08 12.92
CA LEU A 71 2.14 -3.06 12.59
C LEU A 71 2.21 -1.96 13.65
N ALA A 72 1.05 -1.51 14.15
CA ALA A 72 0.97 -0.50 15.19
C ALA A 72 1.59 -0.97 16.52
N ASN A 73 1.31 -2.21 16.91
CA ASN A 73 1.88 -2.82 18.11
C ASN A 73 3.41 -2.95 18.01
N GLU A 74 3.92 -3.38 16.85
CA GLU A 74 5.37 -3.47 16.62
C GLU A 74 6.02 -2.07 16.63
N ALA A 75 5.42 -1.08 15.97
CA ALA A 75 5.93 0.28 15.98
C ALA A 75 5.94 0.88 17.38
N HIS A 76 4.88 0.63 18.16
CA HIS A 76 4.81 1.04 19.55
C HIS A 76 5.89 0.35 20.39
N PHE A 77 6.06 -0.97 20.24
CA PHE A 77 7.11 -1.73 20.94
C PHE A 77 8.52 -1.19 20.64
N ILE A 78 8.83 -0.93 19.37
CA ILE A 78 10.13 -0.36 18.99
C ILE A 78 10.28 1.05 19.59
N PHE A 79 9.25 1.88 19.52
CA PHE A 79 9.28 3.24 20.05
C PHE A 79 9.52 3.28 21.56
N THR A 80 8.81 2.44 22.34
CA THR A 80 8.93 2.42 23.81
C THR A 80 10.27 1.85 24.28
N ASN A 81 10.89 0.96 23.51
CA ASN A 81 12.18 0.36 23.83
C ASN A 81 13.37 1.10 23.21
N CYS A 82 13.12 2.11 22.36
CA CYS A 82 14.19 2.91 21.77
C CYS A 82 14.71 3.93 22.79
N ARG A 83 15.99 3.82 23.14
CA ARG A 83 16.68 4.78 24.04
C ARG A 83 17.10 6.08 23.33
N ASP A 84 16.74 6.24 22.07
CA ASP A 84 17.12 7.39 21.25
C ASP A 84 16.21 8.60 21.53
N GLY A 85 16.76 9.64 22.16
CA GLY A 85 16.06 10.87 22.50
C GLY A 85 15.59 11.72 21.30
N ARG A 86 15.91 11.32 20.07
CA ARG A 86 15.42 11.99 18.84
C ARG A 86 13.93 11.79 18.61
N PHE A 87 13.33 10.74 19.15
CA PHE A 87 11.89 10.55 19.14
C PHE A 87 11.27 11.42 20.23
N ARG A 88 10.83 12.64 19.86
CA ARG A 88 10.13 13.55 20.77
C ARG A 88 8.97 12.81 21.47
N ARG A 89 8.76 13.12 22.76
CA ARG A 89 7.76 12.53 23.69
C ARG A 89 6.28 12.64 23.28
N LYS A 90 5.97 12.99 22.03
CA LYS A 90 4.58 13.07 21.57
C LYS A 90 4.12 11.67 21.19
N GLU A 91 3.10 11.20 21.89
CA GLU A 91 2.41 9.96 21.55
C GLU A 91 1.92 10.03 20.10
N LEU A 92 2.28 9.01 19.31
CA LEU A 92 1.88 8.88 17.92
C LEU A 92 0.76 7.86 17.82
N ASP A 93 -0.32 8.22 17.12
CA ASP A 93 -1.35 7.26 16.74
C ASP A 93 -0.83 6.38 15.59
N TRP A 94 -0.14 5.30 15.96
CA TRP A 94 0.43 4.35 15.02
C TRP A 94 -0.62 3.67 14.16
N LYS A 95 -1.81 3.37 14.73
CA LYS A 95 -2.91 2.73 14.00
C LYS A 95 -3.36 3.62 12.85
N ARG A 96 -3.65 4.89 13.13
CA ARG A 96 -4.03 5.87 12.09
C ARG A 96 -2.94 6.03 11.05
N LEU A 97 -1.67 6.10 11.45
CA LEU A 97 -0.57 6.25 10.51
C LEU A 97 -0.46 5.07 9.53
N PHE A 98 -0.59 3.82 10.00
CA PHE A 98 -0.58 2.65 9.13
C PHE A 98 -1.86 2.53 8.30
N HIS A 99 -3.01 2.88 8.87
CA HIS A 99 -4.26 2.97 8.15
C HIS A 99 -4.15 3.91 6.96
N ASP A 100 -3.67 5.15 7.15
CA ASP A 100 -3.55 6.14 6.08
C ASP A 100 -2.60 5.68 4.96
N ARG A 101 -1.50 5.01 5.33
CA ARG A 101 -0.55 4.43 4.35
C ARG A 101 -1.16 3.29 3.55
N LEU A 102 -1.90 2.39 4.20
CA LEU A 102 -2.55 1.26 3.53
C LEU A 102 -3.80 1.70 2.74
N MET A 103 -4.44 2.79 3.12
CA MET A 103 -5.54 3.39 2.36
C MET A 103 -5.05 3.87 0.98
N VAL A 104 -3.82 4.38 0.87
CA VAL A 104 -3.22 4.69 -0.44
C VAL A 104 -3.09 3.43 -1.28
N VAL A 105 -2.63 2.32 -0.70
CA VAL A 105 -2.53 1.03 -1.39
C VAL A 105 -3.92 0.53 -1.83
N ALA A 106 -4.94 0.64 -0.97
CA ALA A 106 -6.31 0.26 -1.32
C ALA A 106 -6.88 1.08 -2.49
N ARG A 107 -6.57 2.39 -2.54
CA ARG A 107 -6.90 3.22 -3.70
C ARG A 107 -6.18 2.77 -4.97
N ASP A 108 -4.91 2.41 -4.86
CA ASP A 108 -4.13 1.92 -5.99
C ASP A 108 -4.65 0.55 -6.49
N VAL A 109 -5.14 -0.32 -5.59
CA VAL A 109 -5.83 -1.57 -5.95
C VAL A 109 -7.06 -1.28 -6.80
N ILE A 110 -7.97 -0.42 -6.33
CA ILE A 110 -9.19 -0.08 -7.07
C ILE A 110 -8.87 0.63 -8.38
N ALA A 111 -7.92 1.57 -8.37
CA ALA A 111 -7.45 2.25 -9.57
C ALA A 111 -6.82 1.27 -10.57
N SER A 112 -6.25 0.15 -10.12
CA SER A 112 -5.68 -0.84 -11.03
C SER A 112 -6.73 -1.67 -11.76
N LEU A 113 -7.97 -1.75 -11.27
CA LEU A 113 -9.00 -2.59 -11.89
C LEU A 113 -9.42 -2.06 -13.27
N PRO A 114 -9.82 -2.94 -14.20
CA PRO A 114 -10.47 -2.51 -15.43
C PRO A 114 -11.74 -1.72 -15.12
N GLN A 115 -11.89 -0.56 -15.74
CA GLN A 115 -13.11 0.26 -15.69
C GLN A 115 -14.13 -0.17 -16.73
N ARG A 116 -13.67 -0.81 -17.80
CA ARG A 116 -14.49 -1.44 -18.84
C ARG A 116 -14.01 -2.86 -19.13
N PRO A 117 -14.89 -3.79 -19.54
CA PRO A 117 -14.55 -5.19 -19.77
C PRO A 117 -13.40 -5.40 -20.78
N ASP A 118 -13.24 -4.47 -21.72
CA ASP A 118 -12.27 -4.48 -22.81
C ASP A 118 -11.05 -3.57 -22.55
N GLU A 119 -10.89 -3.01 -21.35
CA GLU A 119 -9.77 -2.08 -21.07
C GLU A 119 -8.43 -2.82 -21.17
N PRO A 120 -7.56 -2.47 -22.13
CA PRO A 120 -6.27 -3.11 -22.27
C PRO A 120 -5.37 -2.76 -21.09
N LEU A 121 -4.44 -3.67 -20.77
CA LEU A 121 -3.49 -3.47 -19.67
C LEU A 121 -2.68 -2.18 -19.82
N THR A 122 -2.33 -1.80 -21.05
CA THR A 122 -1.58 -0.57 -21.35
C THR A 122 -2.32 0.70 -20.90
N GLU A 123 -3.63 0.77 -21.15
CA GLU A 123 -4.47 1.91 -20.76
C GLU A 123 -4.59 1.99 -19.22
N ARG A 124 -4.72 0.85 -18.56
CA ARG A 124 -4.70 0.75 -17.09
C ARG A 124 -3.38 1.27 -16.52
N LEU A 125 -2.25 0.86 -17.10
CA LEU A 125 -0.92 1.28 -16.64
C LEU A 125 -0.67 2.78 -16.86
N ILE A 126 -1.09 3.34 -17.99
CA ILE A 126 -1.00 4.78 -18.27
C ILE A 126 -1.76 5.56 -17.20
N ARG A 127 -3.03 5.19 -16.94
CA ARG A 127 -3.87 5.83 -15.93
C ARG A 127 -3.30 5.71 -14.52
N MET A 128 -2.73 4.56 -14.16
CA MET A 128 -2.05 4.38 -12.88
C MET A 128 -0.81 5.29 -12.76
N ASN A 129 -0.01 5.40 -13.82
CA ASN A 129 1.17 6.24 -13.83
C ASN A 129 0.80 7.73 -13.71
N GLU A 130 -0.20 8.20 -14.46
CA GLU A 130 -0.75 9.56 -14.34
C GLU A 130 -1.24 9.86 -12.92
N ASN A 131 -1.93 8.91 -12.29
CA ASN A 131 -2.35 9.04 -10.89
C ASN A 131 -1.18 9.14 -9.90
N HIS A 132 -0.05 8.50 -10.17
CA HIS A 132 1.15 8.60 -9.34
C HIS A 132 1.94 9.89 -9.61
N ILE A 133 2.00 10.36 -10.86
CA ILE A 133 2.65 11.63 -11.24
C ILE A 133 1.87 12.81 -10.66
N ASN A 134 0.55 12.86 -10.84
CA ASN A 134 -0.31 13.94 -10.36
C ASN A 134 -0.34 14.05 -8.82
N LYS A 135 -0.11 12.95 -8.10
CA LYS A 135 0.04 12.96 -6.62
C LYS A 135 1.42 13.45 -6.16
N ASN A 136 2.43 13.43 -7.02
CA ASN A 136 3.80 13.85 -6.73
C ASN A 136 4.10 15.27 -7.22
N GLU A 137 3.24 15.89 -8.02
CA GLU A 137 3.32 17.32 -8.30
C GLU A 137 2.70 18.10 -7.12
N PRO A 138 3.49 18.90 -6.36
CA PRO A 138 2.90 19.86 -5.46
C PRO A 138 2.11 20.85 -6.31
N SER A 139 0.84 21.07 -5.97
CA SER A 139 -0.08 22.00 -6.63
C SER A 139 0.65 23.27 -7.10
N ARG A 140 1.05 23.32 -8.37
CA ARG A 140 1.63 24.51 -8.99
C ARG A 140 0.49 25.45 -9.32
N HIS A 141 -0.01 26.15 -8.30
CA HIS A 141 -0.64 27.44 -8.52
C HIS A 141 0.46 28.43 -8.89
N ASN A 142 0.19 29.18 -9.96
CA ASN A 142 0.98 30.26 -10.58
C ASN A 142 1.82 29.83 -11.79
N GLY A 143 1.38 30.34 -12.94
CA GLY A 143 1.76 29.93 -14.28
C GLY A 143 3.22 30.20 -14.64
N ILE A 144 3.72 29.30 -15.49
CA ILE A 144 4.53 29.54 -16.70
C ILE A 144 4.49 28.18 -17.45
N PRO A 145 4.14 28.13 -18.75
CA PRO A 145 4.14 26.88 -19.50
C PRO A 145 5.59 26.46 -19.80
N TYR A 146 6.06 25.38 -19.18
CA TYR A 146 7.27 24.70 -19.63
C TYR A 146 6.89 23.71 -20.72
N LEU A 147 7.35 23.98 -21.95
CA LEU A 147 7.38 23.01 -23.05
C LEU A 147 8.29 21.84 -22.63
N VAL A 148 7.70 20.71 -22.25
CA VAL A 148 8.45 19.48 -21.98
C VAL A 148 8.41 18.61 -23.24
N GLY A 149 9.59 18.47 -23.86
CA GLY A 149 9.82 17.62 -25.01
C GLY A 149 9.45 16.16 -24.73
N ARG A 150 8.87 15.53 -25.74
CA ARG A 150 8.66 14.08 -25.83
C ARG A 150 9.99 13.35 -25.66
N ASN A 151 10.22 12.76 -24.49
CA ASN A 151 11.16 11.65 -24.35
C ASN A 151 10.39 10.43 -23.86
N THR A 152 10.09 9.57 -24.83
CA THR A 152 9.61 8.20 -24.66
C THR A 152 10.57 7.42 -23.78
N ILE A 153 10.20 7.19 -22.52
CA ILE A 153 10.87 6.20 -21.67
C ILE A 153 10.28 4.83 -22.03
N HIS A 154 10.93 4.17 -22.98
CA HIS A 154 10.85 2.72 -23.11
C HIS A 154 11.60 2.10 -21.92
N ASP A 155 10.89 1.78 -20.85
CA ASP A 155 11.41 0.89 -19.81
C ASP A 155 10.93 -0.55 -20.12
N PRO A 156 11.81 -1.43 -20.64
CA PRO A 156 11.46 -2.80 -21.00
C PRO A 156 11.22 -3.71 -19.80
N THR A 157 11.38 -3.23 -18.56
CA THR A 157 11.27 -4.07 -17.36
C THR A 157 9.82 -4.37 -16.96
N LEU A 158 8.84 -3.64 -17.51
CA LEU A 158 7.40 -3.88 -17.27
C LEU A 158 6.79 -5.00 -18.12
N MET A 159 7.52 -5.57 -19.09
CA MET A 159 7.01 -6.59 -20.02
C MET A 159 7.37 -8.05 -19.65
N LYS A 160 7.93 -8.33 -18.47
CA LYS A 160 8.33 -9.70 -18.05
C LYS A 160 7.51 -10.30 -16.91
N LEU A 161 6.23 -9.96 -16.81
CA LEU A 161 5.29 -10.73 -16.00
C LEU A 161 4.02 -10.95 -16.81
N TYR A 162 3.85 -12.21 -17.23
CA TYR A 162 2.75 -12.82 -17.98
C TYR A 162 2.87 -12.77 -19.50
#